data_AF-A0A1I4EVX8-F1
#
_entry.id   AF-A0A1I4EVX8-F1
#
_cell.length_a   1.000
_cell.length_b   1.000
_cell.length_c   1.000
_cell.angle_alpha   90.00
_cell.angle_beta   90.00
_cell.angle_gamma   90.00
#
_symmetry.space_group_name_H-M   'P 1'
#
loop_
_entity.id
_entity.type
_entity.pdbx_description
1 polymer ?
#
loop_
_entity_poly.entity_id
_entity_poly.type
_entity_poly.pdbx_seq_one_letter_code
_entity_poly.pdbx_strand_id
1 'polypeptide(L)' 'MQIDKEDAIKIANNINFDNWTSKEIFLFQMSQERLLMDFNIFHKATQDVLGRPVFTHEFVDDKRLFNEFIMK' A
#
# COMPACT_ATOMS: atom_id res chain seq x y z
N MET A 1 2.11 14.36 -3.14
CA MET A 1 1.16 14.80 -4.18
C MET A 1 0.19 13.66 -4.38
N GLN A 2 -1.10 13.93 -4.26
CA GLN A 2 -2.13 12.90 -4.48
C GLN A 2 -2.34 12.70 -5.98
N ILE A 3 -2.44 11.45 -6.41
CA ILE A 3 -2.79 11.14 -7.79
C ILE A 3 -4.28 11.37 -7.99
N ASP A 4 -4.64 12.10 -9.04
CA ASP A 4 -6.04 12.34 -9.35
C ASP A 4 -6.77 11.06 -9.76
N LYS A 5 -8.10 11.12 -9.84
CA LYS A 5 -8.92 9.94 -10.12
C LYS A 5 -8.62 9.32 -11.49
N GLU A 6 -8.33 10.12 -12.50
CA GLU A 6 -8.13 9.62 -13.87
C GLU A 6 -6.79 8.90 -13.98
N ASP A 7 -5.75 9.48 -13.40
CA ASP A 7 -4.42 8.88 -13.37
C ASP A 7 -4.35 7.69 -12.41
N ALA A 8 -5.12 7.70 -11.32
CA ALA A 8 -5.29 6.55 -10.43
C ALA A 8 -5.82 5.32 -11.18
N ILE A 9 -6.82 5.51 -12.05
CA ILE A 9 -7.39 4.43 -12.87
C ILE A 9 -6.35 3.93 -13.89
N LYS A 10 -5.59 4.85 -14.51
CA LYS A 10 -4.53 4.45 -15.46
C LYS A 10 -3.44 3.65 -14.76
N ILE A 11 -3.02 4.07 -13.57
CA ILE A 11 -1.99 3.40 -12.78
C ILE A 11 -2.47 2.02 -12.35
N ALA A 12 -3.67 1.92 -11.77
CA ALA A 12 -4.21 0.64 -11.34
C ALA A 12 -4.33 -0.38 -12.49
N ASN A 13 -4.59 0.09 -13.72
CA ASN A 13 -4.76 -0.77 -14.89
C ASN A 13 -3.46 -1.06 -15.65
N ASN A 14 -2.43 -0.21 -15.57
CA ASN A 14 -1.25 -0.29 -16.44
C ASN A 14 0.09 -0.43 -15.70
N ILE A 15 0.17 -0.09 -14.41
CA ILE A 15 1.42 -0.29 -13.66
C ILE A 15 1.52 -1.75 -13.26
N ASN A 16 2.65 -2.35 -13.64
CA ASN A 16 3.07 -3.64 -13.12
C ASN A 16 3.94 -3.43 -11.86
N PHE A 17 3.46 -3.92 -10.72
CA PHE A 17 4.15 -3.87 -9.44
C PHE A 17 5.05 -5.10 -9.17
N ASP A 18 5.15 -6.06 -10.09
CA ASP A 18 5.90 -7.32 -9.92
C ASP A 18 7.39 -7.13 -9.60
N ASN A 19 7.97 -6.01 -10.07
CA ASN A 19 9.39 -5.69 -9.84
C ASN A 19 9.61 -4.79 -8.61
N TRP A 20 8.55 -4.40 -7.91
CA TRP A 20 8.66 -3.54 -6.73
C TRP A 20 8.85 -4.39 -5.49
N THR A 21 9.68 -3.92 -4.58
CA THR A 21 9.81 -4.52 -3.25
C THR A 21 8.55 -4.25 -2.41
N SER A 22 8.27 -5.12 -1.44
CA SER A 22 7.16 -4.90 -0.49
C SER A 22 7.26 -3.54 0.21
N LYS A 23 8.48 -3.04 0.45
CA LYS A 23 8.70 -1.71 1.04
C LYS A 23 8.30 -0.58 0.08
N GLU A 24 8.66 -0.66 -1.20
CA GLU A 24 8.27 0.34 -2.20
C GLU A 24 6.75 0.36 -2.40
N ILE A 25 6.13 -0.82 -2.49
CA ILE A 25 4.67 -0.97 -2.60
C ILE A 25 3.97 -0.32 -1.39
N PHE A 26 4.42 -0.68 -0.18
CA PHE A 26 3.87 -0.16 1.07
C PHE A 26 3.98 1.37 1.14
N LEU A 27 5.19 1.91 0.93
CA LEU A 27 5.43 3.35 1.03
C LEU A 27 4.66 4.14 -0.04
N PHE A 28 4.59 3.61 -1.26
CA PHE A 28 3.82 4.25 -2.32
C PHE A 28 2.34 4.27 -1.99
N GLN A 29 1.72 3.12 -1.65
CA GLN A 29 0.30 3.08 -1.33
C GLN A 29 -0.05 3.92 -0.09
N MET A 30 0.80 3.92 0.96
CA MET A 30 0.61 4.74 2.17
C MET A 30 0.73 6.25 1.89
N SER A 31 1.32 6.65 0.76
CA SER A 31 1.36 8.06 0.34
C SER A 31 0.09 8.52 -0.39
N GLN A 32 -0.82 7.60 -0.71
CA GLN A 32 -2.00 7.85 -1.54
C GLN A 32 -3.28 7.66 -0.73
N GLU A 33 -4.22 8.61 -0.86
CA GLU A 33 -5.53 8.53 -0.21
C GLU A 33 -6.44 7.45 -0.81
N ARG A 34 -6.18 7.07 -2.06
CA ARG A 34 -6.96 6.08 -2.81
C ARG A 34 -6.14 4.82 -3.03
N LEU A 35 -6.81 3.67 -3.03
CA LEU A 35 -6.19 2.42 -3.43
C LEU A 35 -5.84 2.47 -4.93
N LEU A 36 -4.55 2.44 -5.26
CA LEU A 36 -4.03 2.58 -6.64
C LEU A 36 -3.53 1.26 -7.24
N MET A 37 -3.73 0.15 -6.52
CA MET A 37 -3.27 -1.18 -6.90
C MET A 37 -4.26 -2.23 -6.40
N ASP A 38 -4.07 -3.49 -6.80
CA ASP A 38 -4.85 -4.58 -6.23
C ASP A 38 -4.65 -4.65 -4.71
N PHE A 39 -5.75 -4.76 -3.96
CA PHE A 39 -5.69 -4.78 -2.50
C PHE A 39 -4.83 -5.93 -1.96
N ASN A 40 -4.82 -7.09 -2.61
CA ASN A 40 -4.02 -8.24 -2.17
C ASN A 40 -2.53 -7.96 -2.29
N ILE A 41 -2.10 -7.20 -3.30
CA ILE A 41 -0.70 -6.78 -3.47
C ILE A 41 -0.30 -5.88 -2.29
N PHE A 42 -1.11 -4.86 -2.00
CA PHE A 42 -0.85 -3.96 -0.87
C PHE A 42 -0.90 -4.69 0.48
N HIS A 43 -1.89 -5.57 0.67
CA HIS A 43 -2.06 -6.33 1.90
C HIS A 43 -0.88 -7.26 2.16
N LYS A 44 -0.40 -7.96 1.12
CA LYS A 44 0.79 -8.80 1.19
C LYS A 44 2.03 -7.98 1.52
N ALA A 45 2.23 -6.86 0.81
CA ALA A 45 3.36 -5.96 1.06
C ALA A 45 3.37 -5.43 2.50
N THR A 46 2.20 -5.08 3.04
CA THR A 46 2.06 -4.62 4.43
C THR A 46 2.45 -5.72 5.43
N GLN A 47 2.00 -6.95 5.21
CA GLN A 47 2.39 -8.09 6.06
C GLN A 47 3.90 -8.38 6.01
N ASP A 48 4.49 -8.31 4.82
CA ASP A 48 5.93 -8.55 4.64
C ASP A 48 6.77 -7.47 5.33
N VAL A 49 6.37 -6.20 5.21
CA VAL A 49 7.07 -5.06 5.82
C VAL A 49 6.94 -5.09 7.35
N LEU A 50 5.74 -5.34 7.87
CA LEU A 50 5.50 -5.43 9.32
C LEU A 50 6.02 -6.75 9.91
N GLY A 51 6.15 -7.81 9.11
CA GLY A 51 6.63 -9.12 9.55
C GLY A 51 5.62 -9.87 10.41
N ARG A 52 4.32 -9.57 10.25
CA ARG A 52 3.21 -10.23 10.96
C ARG A 52 1.98 -10.32 10.06
N PRO A 53 1.04 -11.24 10.37
CA PRO A 53 -0.29 -11.17 9.80
C PRO A 53 -0.94 -9.80 10.12
N VAL A 54 -1.63 -9.26 9.12
CA VAL A 54 -2.40 -8.01 9.22
C VAL A 54 -3.81 -8.33 8.78
N PHE A 55 -4.80 -7.90 9.53
CA PHE A 55 -6.19 -8.11 9.17
C PHE A 55 -6.73 -6.94 8.34
N THR A 56 -7.73 -7.21 7.49
CA THR A 56 -8.30 -6.19 6.59
C THR A 56 -8.89 -4.98 7.32
N HIS A 57 -9.42 -5.17 8.54
CA HIS A 57 -9.96 -4.08 9.35
C HIS A 57 -8.89 -3.14 9.92
N GLU A 58 -7.61 -3.56 9.96
CA GLU A 58 -6.52 -2.69 10.41
C GLU A 58 -6.24 -1.57 9.40
N PHE A 59 -6.58 -1.76 8.12
CA PHE A 59 -6.42 -0.75 7.07
C PHE A 59 -7.39 0.44 7.19
N VAL A 60 -8.35 0.38 8.14
CA VAL A 60 -9.18 1.54 8.51
C VAL A 60 -8.34 2.59 9.25
N ASP A 61 -7.25 2.18 9.90
CA ASP A 61 -6.27 3.05 10.57
C ASP A 61 -4.88 2.83 9.96
N ASP A 62 -4.73 3.31 8.72
CA ASP A 62 -3.49 3.29 7.95
C ASP A 62 -2.32 3.97 8.69
N LYS A 63 -2.60 5.05 9.43
CA LYS A 63 -1.60 5.75 10.27
C LYS A 63 -1.02 4.85 11.34
N ARG A 64 -1.84 4.01 11.99
CA ARG A 64 -1.33 3.02 12.96
C ARG A 64 -0.37 2.04 12.30
N LEU A 65 -0.71 1.50 11.12
CA LEU A 65 0.16 0.59 10.37
C LEU A 65 1.47 1.27 9.94
N PHE A 66 1.40 2.53 9.52
CA PHE A 66 2.58 3.32 9.16
C PHE A 66 3.48 3.63 10.37
N ASN A 67 2.89 3.93 11.52
CA ASN A 67 3.63 4.15 12.77
C ASN A 67 4.35 2.87 13.21
N GLU A 68 3.70 1.71 13.10
CA GLU A 68 4.34 0.42 13.39
C GLU A 68 5.56 0.19 12.50
N PHE A 69 5.46 0.53 11.20
CA PHE A 69 6.59 0.46 10.28
C PHE A 69 7.76 1.37 10.69
N ILE A 70 7.51 2.59 11.17
CA ILE A 70 8.56 3.53 11.59
C ILE A 70 9.24 3.10 12.90
N MET A 71 8.49 2.49 13.82
CA MET A 71 8.98 2.10 15.14
C MET A 71 9.73 0.76 15.17
N LYS A 72 9.73 0.04 14.05
CA LYS A 72 10.43 -1.23 13.88
C LYS A 72 11.90 -1.03 13.58
#